data_AF-A0A1U7HQF6-F1
#
_entry.id   AF-A0A1U7HQF6-F1
#
_cell.length_a   1.000
_cell.length_b   1.000
_cell.length_c   1.000
_cell.angle_alpha   90.00
_cell.angle_beta   90.00
_cell.angle_gamma   90.00
#
_symmetry.space_group_name_H-M   'P 1'
#
loop_
_entity.id
_entity.type
_entity.pdbx_description
1 polymer ?
#
loop_
_entity_poly.entity_id
_entity_poly.type
_entity_poly.pdbx_seq_one_letter_code
_entity_poly.pdbx_strand_id
1 'polypeptide(L)'
;MTGCNVVQPLLLASCDESIIKLPTTLKRCSELPQLAEAEQLLHKHRAFIEKIEKENQRLLFIDLYKTPLCPNKAIIKIEYGGDSACEPIKQTIGKTFFGIPYILING
;
A
#
# COMPACT_ATOMS: atom_id res chain seq x y z
N MET A 1 -23.86 -4.58 26.66
CA MET A 1 -22.44 -4.64 26.25
C MET A 1 -22.31 -5.72 25.19
N THR A 2 -22.42 -5.37 23.92
CA THR A 2 -21.99 -6.20 22.77
C THR A 2 -22.19 -5.37 21.51
N GLY A 3 -21.13 -5.20 20.74
CA GLY A 3 -21.17 -4.44 19.49
C GLY A 3 -19.80 -4.43 18.87
N CYS A 4 -19.40 -5.57 18.29
CA CYS A 4 -18.25 -5.66 17.40
C CYS A 4 -18.43 -4.61 16.30
N ASN A 5 -17.76 -3.47 16.42
CA ASN A 5 -17.71 -2.49 15.36
C ASN A 5 -16.89 -3.09 14.22
N VAL A 6 -17.58 -3.30 13.10
CA VAL A 6 -17.06 -3.81 11.85
C VAL A 6 -15.81 -3.01 11.47
N VAL A 7 -14.65 -3.69 11.49
CA VAL A 7 -13.36 -3.14 11.08
C VAL A 7 -13.45 -2.88 9.58
N GLN A 8 -13.73 -1.64 9.19
CA GLN A 8 -13.68 -1.25 7.79
C GLN A 8 -12.21 -1.18 7.36
N PRO A 9 -11.77 -2.01 6.39
CA PRO A 9 -10.40 -1.95 5.88
C PRO A 9 -10.14 -0.58 5.26
N LEU A 10 -9.03 0.06 5.66
CA LEU A 10 -8.63 1.37 5.14
C LEU A 10 -8.57 1.35 3.61
N LEU A 11 -9.43 2.14 2.96
CA LEU A 11 -9.33 2.46 1.55
C LEU A 11 -8.16 3.44 1.36
N LEU A 12 -7.01 2.95 0.89
CA LEU A 12 -5.79 3.74 0.70
C LEU A 12 -5.33 3.91 -0.74
N ALA A 13 -6.00 3.24 -1.67
CA ALA A 13 -5.67 3.33 -3.08
C ALA A 13 -6.57 4.41 -3.74
N SER A 14 -6.09 5.66 -3.76
CA SER A 14 -6.66 6.74 -4.57
C SER A 14 -5.99 6.73 -5.95
N CYS A 15 -6.76 6.85 -7.03
CA CYS A 15 -6.20 7.08 -8.38
C CYS A 15 -6.04 8.58 -8.71
N ASP A 16 -6.51 9.47 -7.82
CA ASP A 16 -6.44 10.91 -8.05
C ASP A 16 -5.05 11.47 -7.74
N GLU A 17 -4.36 11.83 -8.83
CA GLU A 17 -3.31 12.84 -9.06
C GLU A 17 -2.16 12.99 -8.05
N SER A 18 -0.95 12.70 -8.55
CA SER A 18 0.36 13.42 -8.44
C SER A 18 0.87 13.95 -7.10
N ILE A 19 0.10 13.82 -6.02
CA ILE A 19 0.41 14.27 -4.68
C ILE A 19 0.10 13.08 -3.77
N ILE A 20 1.09 12.63 -3.00
CA ILE A 20 0.89 11.62 -1.94
C ILE A 20 -0.04 12.23 -0.88
N LYS A 21 -1.35 12.18 -1.12
CA LYS A 21 -2.35 12.45 -0.10
C LYS A 21 -2.53 11.16 0.68
N LEU A 22 -1.79 11.06 1.78
CA LEU A 22 -2.13 10.11 2.84
C LEU A 22 -3.62 10.32 3.14
N PRO A 23 -4.49 9.32 2.92
CA PRO A 23 -5.91 9.54 3.09
C PRO A 23 -6.17 9.95 4.53
N THR A 24 -7.09 10.89 4.71
CA THR A 24 -7.53 11.38 6.03
C THR A 24 -8.08 10.25 6.92
N THR A 25 -8.29 9.06 6.36
CA THR A 25 -8.67 7.82 7.03
C THR A 25 -7.50 6.98 7.57
N LEU A 26 -6.23 7.35 7.35
CA LEU A 26 -5.09 6.90 8.16
C LEU A 26 -5.24 7.49 9.57
N LYS A 27 -6.24 7.00 10.30
CA LYS A 27 -6.75 7.68 11.47
C LYS A 27 -5.74 7.63 12.61
N ARG A 28 -4.84 6.62 12.68
CA ARG A 28 -3.82 6.52 13.75
C ARG A 28 -2.55 5.76 13.31
N CYS A 29 -1.38 6.27 13.71
CA CYS A 29 -0.08 5.59 13.54
C CYS A 29 -0.02 4.17 14.13
N SER A 30 -0.92 3.82 15.06
CA SER A 30 -1.03 2.49 15.65
C SER A 30 -1.48 1.41 14.66
N GLU A 31 -2.11 1.79 13.56
CA GLU A 31 -2.62 0.88 12.53
C GLU A 31 -1.56 0.56 11.47
N LEU A 32 -0.39 1.20 11.54
CA LEU A 32 0.72 0.96 10.64
C LEU A 32 1.69 -0.07 11.24
N PRO A 33 2.26 -0.97 10.41
CA PRO A 33 3.32 -1.87 10.86
C PRO A 33 4.58 -1.11 11.23
N GLN A 34 5.41 -1.70 12.09
CA GLN A 34 6.77 -1.19 12.27
C GLN A 34 7.53 -1.27 10.95
N LEU A 35 8.43 -0.33 10.71
CA LEU A 35 9.28 -0.31 9.52
C LEU A 35 10.02 -1.64 9.35
N ALA A 36 10.64 -2.14 10.43
CA ALA A 36 11.37 -3.41 10.40
C ALA A 36 10.46 -4.62 10.06
N GLU A 37 9.22 -4.64 10.56
CA GLU A 37 8.25 -5.70 10.23
C GLU A 37 7.86 -5.63 8.76
N ALA A 38 7.62 -4.43 8.23
CA ALA A 38 7.30 -4.21 6.83
C ALA A 38 8.46 -4.59 5.91
N GLU A 39 9.71 -4.26 6.29
CA GLU A 39 10.93 -4.65 5.56
C GLU A 39 11.08 -6.16 5.49
N GLN A 40 10.90 -6.85 6.62
CA GLN A 40 10.93 -8.31 6.68
C GLN A 40 9.84 -8.94 5.82
N LEU A 41 8.64 -8.35 5.81
CA LEU A 41 7.53 -8.86 5.02
C LEU A 41 7.79 -8.73 3.52
N LEU A 42 8.23 -7.56 3.04
CA LEU A 42 8.60 -7.39 1.63
C LEU A 42 9.75 -8.31 1.24
N HIS A 43 10.76 -8.46 2.10
CA HIS A 43 11.87 -9.37 1.85
C HIS A 43 11.41 -10.83 1.74
N LYS A 44 10.57 -11.28 2.68
CA LYS A 44 9.99 -12.63 2.68
C LYS A 44 9.18 -12.92 1.42
N HIS A 45 8.51 -11.91 0.88
CA HIS A 45 7.67 -12.03 -0.32
C HIS A 45 8.33 -11.50 -1.60
N ARG A 46 9.65 -11.30 -1.60
CA ARG A 46 10.37 -10.67 -2.73
C ARG A 46 10.15 -11.37 -4.06
N ALA A 47 10.20 -12.71 -4.09
CA ALA A 47 9.96 -13.48 -5.31
C ALA A 47 8.53 -13.30 -5.89
N PHE A 48 7.54 -13.09 -5.02
CA PHE A 48 6.16 -12.81 -5.46
C PHE A 48 6.04 -11.39 -5.98
N ILE A 49 6.69 -10.42 -5.32
CA ILE A 49 6.75 -9.02 -5.78
C ILE A 49 7.37 -8.95 -7.17
N GLU A 50 8.53 -9.58 -7.36
CA GLU A 50 9.22 -9.61 -8.65
C GLU A 50 8.39 -10.29 -9.74
N LYS A 51 7.63 -11.33 -9.37
CA LYS A 51 6.67 -11.96 -10.29
C LYS A 51 5.58 -10.97 -10.72
N ILE A 52 4.97 -10.25 -9.78
CA ILE A 52 3.94 -9.24 -10.08
C ILE A 52 4.51 -8.11 -10.93
N GLU A 53 5.69 -7.58 -10.58
CA GLU A 53 6.40 -6.53 -11.32
C GLU A 53 6.68 -6.97 -12.77
N LYS A 54 7.07 -8.23 -12.97
CA LYS A 54 7.32 -8.78 -14.31
C LYS A 54 6.05 -9.06 -15.12
N GLU A 55 4.99 -9.54 -14.47
CA GLU A 55 3.73 -9.89 -15.12
C GLU A 55 2.86 -8.66 -15.42
N ASN A 56 2.97 -7.61 -14.62
CA ASN A 56 2.28 -6.34 -14.84
C ASN A 56 3.24 -5.31 -15.41
N GLN A 57 3.30 -5.20 -16.74
CA GLN A 57 4.14 -4.21 -17.46
C GLN A 57 3.89 -2.75 -17.06
N ARG A 58 2.77 -2.47 -16.41
CA ARG A 58 2.40 -1.14 -15.92
C ARG A 58 2.66 -0.96 -14.43
N LEU A 59 3.08 -1.99 -13.70
CA LEU A 59 3.53 -1.86 -12.33
C LEU A 59 5.05 -1.65 -12.38
N LEU A 60 5.50 -0.49 -11.92
CA LEU A 60 6.90 -0.09 -12.04
C LEU A 60 7.72 -0.67 -10.89
N PHE A 61 7.25 -0.50 -9.64
CA PHE A 61 7.90 -1.08 -8.47
C PHE A 61 7.03 -1.05 -7.22
N ILE A 62 7.32 -1.96 -6.29
CA ILE A 62 6.77 -1.98 -4.92
C ILE A 62 7.88 -1.77 -3.89
N ASP A 63 7.70 -0.78 -3.01
CA ASP A 63 8.66 -0.45 -1.96
C ASP A 63 7.95 0.04 -0.68
N LEU A 64 8.70 0.42 0.35
CA LEU A 64 8.18 1.05 1.56
C LEU A 64 8.25 2.56 1.47
N TYR A 65 7.16 3.21 1.89
CA TYR A 65 7.14 4.63 2.17
C TYR A 65 7.22 4.86 3.68
N LYS A 66 8.33 5.45 4.12
CA LYS A 66 8.54 5.91 5.50
C LYS A 66 7.71 7.17 5.70
N THR A 67 6.68 7.07 6.53
CA THR A 67 5.80 8.22 6.78
C THR A 67 6.45 9.20 7.75
N PRO A 68 6.64 10.48 7.39
CA PRO A 68 7.21 11.47 8.30
C PRO A 68 6.30 11.76 9.51
N LEU A 69 5.01 11.44 9.41
CA LEU A 69 4.02 11.66 10.47
C LEU A 69 4.05 10.59 11.56
N CYS A 70 4.54 9.40 11.26
CA CYS A 70 4.60 8.28 12.19
C CYS A 70 6.02 7.69 12.23
N PRO A 71 6.87 8.13 13.16
CA PRO A 71 8.24 7.64 13.27
C PRO A 71 8.30 6.11 13.38
N ASN A 72 9.26 5.50 12.68
CA ASN A 72 9.47 4.05 12.62
C ASN A 72 8.29 3.24 12.06
N LYS A 73 7.33 3.88 11.38
CA LYS A 73 6.24 3.21 10.69
C LYS A 73 6.40 3.33 9.18
N ALA A 74 5.86 2.35 8.46
CA ALA A 74 5.87 2.33 7.01
C ALA A 74 4.50 1.93 6.46
N ILE A 75 4.23 2.38 5.24
CA ILE A 75 3.20 1.84 4.37
C ILE A 75 3.87 1.32 3.11
N ILE A 76 3.16 0.53 2.32
CA ILE A 76 3.65 0.09 1.02
C ILE A 76 3.39 1.17 -0.02
N LYS A 77 4.38 1.46 -0.85
CA LYS A 77 4.30 2.32 -2.02
C LYS A 77 4.30 1.44 -3.25
N ILE A 78 3.30 1.61 -4.10
CA ILE A 78 3.22 0.89 -5.37
C ILE A 78 3.19 1.94 -6.46
N GLU A 79 4.24 1.96 -7.26
CA GLU A 79 4.37 2.86 -8.39
C GLU A 79 3.95 2.16 -9.67
N TYR A 80 3.19 2.85 -10.50
CA TYR A 80 2.63 2.32 -11.72
C TYR A 80 2.69 3.35 -12.85
N GLY A 81 2.73 2.87 -14.09
CA GLY A 81 2.78 3.70 -15.28
C GLY A 81 1.42 3.80 -15.97
N GLY A 82 0.90 5.02 -16.06
CA GLY A 82 -0.27 5.39 -16.85
C GLY A 82 -1.59 5.29 -16.10
N ASP A 83 -2.46 6.29 -16.30
CA ASP A 83 -3.71 6.48 -15.54
C ASP A 83 -4.65 5.27 -15.62
N SER A 84 -4.64 4.56 -16.76
CA SER A 84 -5.47 3.38 -16.96
C SER A 84 -4.99 2.12 -16.21
N ALA A 85 -3.85 2.16 -15.53
CA ALA A 85 -3.32 1.01 -14.79
C ALA A 85 -3.80 0.94 -13.32
N CYS A 86 -4.30 2.05 -12.78
CA CYS A 86 -4.61 2.16 -11.35
C CYS A 86 -5.66 1.13 -10.89
N GLU A 87 -6.82 1.07 -11.53
CA GLU A 87 -7.91 0.15 -11.15
C GLU A 87 -7.55 -1.34 -11.36
N PRO A 88 -6.95 -1.75 -12.49
CA PRO A 88 -6.45 -3.12 -12.66
C PRO A 88 -5.46 -3.55 -11.56
N ILE A 89 -4.56 -2.66 -11.15
CA ILE A 89 -3.60 -2.94 -10.07
C ILE A 89 -4.32 -3.11 -8.73
N LYS A 90 -5.31 -2.27 -8.40
CA LYS A 90 -6.14 -2.45 -7.19
C LYS A 90 -6.86 -3.79 -7.18
N GLN A 91 -7.38 -4.23 -8.32
CA GLN A 91 -8.06 -5.52 -8.43
C GLN A 91 -7.09 -6.71 -8.24
N THR A 92 -5.85 -6.57 -8.72
CA THR A 92 -4.81 -7.59 -8.58
C THR A 92 -4.32 -7.72 -7.14
N ILE A 93 -4.14 -6.58 -6.47
CA ILE A 93 -3.50 -6.49 -5.15
C ILE A 93 -4.52 -6.58 -4.01
N GLY A 94 -5.77 -6.19 -4.28
CA GLY A 94 -6.83 -6.13 -3.29
C GLY A 94 -6.72 -4.90 -2.38
N LYS A 95 -7.40 -4.96 -1.23
CA LYS A 95 -7.54 -3.82 -0.32
C LYS A 95 -6.27 -3.49 0.48
N THR A 96 -5.38 -4.47 0.64
CA THR A 96 -4.10 -4.37 1.36
C THR A 96 -3.09 -5.24 0.63
N PHE A 97 -1.80 -4.90 0.68
CA PHE A 97 -0.75 -5.74 0.12
C PHE A 97 -0.06 -6.47 1.27
N PHE A 98 -0.20 -7.80 1.32
CA PHE A 98 0.22 -8.65 2.45
C PHE A 98 -0.33 -8.21 3.83
N GLY A 99 -1.54 -7.65 3.86
CA GLY A 99 -2.13 -7.12 5.09
C GLY A 99 -1.58 -5.75 5.52
N ILE A 100 -0.61 -5.21 4.79
CA ILE A 100 -0.08 -3.86 5.01
C ILE A 100 -0.87 -2.86 4.14
N PRO A 101 -1.25 -1.70 4.71
CA PRO A 101 -1.86 -0.64 3.93
C PRO A 101 -0.89 -0.06 2.88
N TYR A 102 -1.39 0.29 1.69
CA TYR A 102 -0.55 0.77 0.58
C TYR A 102 -1.09 2.03 -0.11
N ILE A 103 -0.20 2.86 -0.64
CA ILE A 103 -0.53 3.96 -1.56
C ILE A 103 -0.17 3.58 -2.99
N LEU A 104 -0.95 4.10 -3.94
CA LEU A 104 -0.67 4.01 -5.37
C LEU A 104 -0.14 5.36 -5.86
N ILE A 105 0.93 5.34 -6.66
CA ILE A 105 1.50 6.54 -7.27
C ILE A 105 1.65 6.29 -8.77
N ASN A 106 1.12 7.19 -9.59
CA ASN A 106 1.40 7.19 -11.02
C ASN A 106 2.77 7.84 -11.24
N GLY A 107 3.71 7.09 -11.82
CA GLY A 107 5.09 7.50 -12.10
C GLY A 107 5.34 7.75 -13.58
#